data_AF-A0A016UJQ4-F1
#
_entry.id   AF-A0A016UJQ4-F1
#
_cell.length_a   1.000
_cell.length_b   1.000
_cell.length_c   1.000
_cell.angle_alpha   90.00
_cell.angle_beta   90.00
_cell.angle_gamma   90.00
#
_symmetry.space_group_name_H-M   'P 1'
#
loop_
_entity.id
_entity.type
_entity.pdbx_description
1 polymer ?
#
loop_
_entity_poly.entity_id
_entity_poly.type
_entity_poly.pdbx_seq_one_letter_code
_entity_poly.pdbx_strand_id
1 'polypeptide(L)'
;MLCELRCSIAVRTSTTSAAIKSLLELLNHHNKEEKNFIIKIGEKLFHSSQDVSAGIWAYGYTKRVSLVIKNDAMHHNFEEFSKAADAEMQLQNKKILSNERVITVLNSCNDPQRNANCLVFFSGMREVGEILEGASENAGRKRRQVTKEIEYHHKWLDGVVNYIFNDSTSQTVRKCFLKAAEAWQKETCITFTQGKADTGYLVVNDEGVYYSHVGRLGDEQPISLDRSTCTEEIGRAIHEIGHALGLYHTQSRYDRDSYLNVNLLKIKEPYRVEFGIIPENETDLYEAKYDYGSIMHYAAVIEDPAMIPNDKKYLRTMGSQMFSFTDLWLINEFYGCHEKCKQGPHLECDNGGFPHARKCNEECTCPSGYGGKQCKIRPEQCGDERNATDKWQYLDIDIKNSIGSEEYAKCYYWIRSPPGTVIEVKIAQMSEFSAEGCWKAGVEIKTNKDQTLTGYRFCSEDDEETEILRSHSHLVPIIAYNKKFFTFMAKLQYRFVDAAKQTGV
;
A
#
# COMPACT_ATOMS: atom_id res chain seq x y z
N MET A 1 42.40 19.34 5.91
CA MET A 1 42.53 19.18 4.44
C MET A 1 42.02 20.48 3.81
N LEU A 2 42.77 21.19 2.96
CA LEU A 2 42.18 22.28 2.15
C LEU A 2 41.51 21.61 0.95
N CYS A 3 40.18 21.49 1.02
CA CYS A 3 39.34 21.03 -0.06
C CYS A 3 38.80 22.29 -0.75
N GLU A 4 39.13 22.53 -2.01
CA GLU A 4 38.55 23.66 -2.76
C GLU A 4 37.06 23.36 -2.95
N LEU A 5 36.21 24.01 -2.17
CA LEU A 5 34.76 23.83 -2.20
C LEU A 5 34.15 24.65 -3.33
N ARG A 6 33.88 24.01 -4.46
CA ARG A 6 33.23 24.66 -5.62
C ARG A 6 31.73 24.46 -5.71
N CYS A 7 31.14 23.52 -4.97
CA CYS A 7 29.69 23.32 -4.96
C CYS A 7 29.16 23.04 -3.55
N SER A 8 28.20 23.85 -3.10
CA SER A 8 27.54 23.70 -1.79
C SER A 8 26.02 23.76 -1.95
N ILE A 9 25.31 22.83 -1.30
CA ILE A 9 23.85 22.69 -1.39
C ILE A 9 23.27 22.48 0.01
N ALA A 10 22.16 23.16 0.28
CA ALA A 10 21.46 23.14 1.56
C ALA A 10 20.08 22.47 1.43
N VAL A 11 19.76 21.53 2.33
CA VAL A 11 18.54 20.69 2.28
C VAL A 11 17.75 20.80 3.59
N ARG A 12 16.42 20.93 3.48
CA ARG A 12 15.48 20.86 4.61
C ARG A 12 14.73 19.54 4.51
N THR A 13 14.76 18.75 5.57
CA THR A 13 14.00 17.50 5.67
C THR A 13 13.00 17.61 6.81
N SER A 14 11.74 17.20 6.59
CA SER A 14 10.69 17.19 7.62
C SER A 14 10.47 15.81 8.26
N THR A 15 11.14 14.75 7.77
CA THR A 15 11.01 13.41 8.33
C THR A 15 12.30 12.64 8.16
N THR A 16 12.75 11.97 9.23
CA THR A 16 13.32 10.59 9.20
C THR A 16 13.79 10.20 10.59
N SER A 17 13.12 9.24 11.25
CA SER A 17 13.59 8.65 12.52
C SER A 17 14.74 7.62 12.32
N ALA A 18 14.94 7.11 11.10
CA ALA A 18 15.83 5.97 10.84
C ALA A 18 17.30 6.35 10.53
N ALA A 19 17.55 7.38 9.71
CA ALA A 19 18.90 7.93 9.53
C ALA A 19 19.42 8.54 10.83
N ILE A 20 18.49 8.93 11.70
CA ILE A 20 18.73 9.62 12.95
C ILE A 20 19.24 8.68 14.04
N LYS A 21 18.71 7.46 14.14
CA LYS A 21 19.15 6.47 15.13
C LYS A 21 20.54 5.92 14.85
N SER A 22 20.87 5.68 13.56
CA SER A 22 22.22 5.26 13.16
C SER A 22 23.28 6.37 13.30
N LEU A 23 22.90 7.65 13.14
CA LEU A 23 23.80 8.77 13.38
C LEU A 23 23.96 9.11 14.88
N LEU A 24 22.90 8.92 15.68
CA LEU A 24 22.92 9.07 17.15
C LEU A 24 23.76 7.98 17.84
N GLU A 25 23.73 6.75 17.34
CA GLU A 25 24.60 5.67 17.81
C GLU A 25 26.08 5.93 17.44
N LEU A 26 26.35 6.61 16.32
CA LEU A 26 27.70 7.05 15.93
C LEU A 26 28.20 8.28 16.72
N LEU A 27 27.31 9.20 17.12
CA LEU A 27 27.65 10.44 17.84
C LEU A 27 27.67 10.29 19.37
N ASN A 28 27.16 9.19 19.92
CA ASN A 28 27.27 8.87 21.37
C ASN A 28 28.73 8.67 21.84
N HIS A 29 29.69 8.60 20.90
CA HIS A 29 31.12 8.55 21.19
C HIS A 29 31.86 9.91 21.04
N HIS A 30 31.18 11.00 20.69
CA HIS A 30 31.83 12.28 20.37
C HIS A 30 31.75 13.33 21.49
N ASN A 31 32.78 14.16 21.59
CA ASN A 31 32.98 15.17 22.64
C ASN A 31 31.90 16.28 22.54
N LYS A 32 31.45 16.81 23.67
CA LYS A 32 30.46 17.90 23.82
C LYS A 32 30.79 19.14 22.96
N GLU A 33 32.08 19.35 22.67
CA GLU A 33 32.57 20.41 21.79
C GLU A 33 32.20 20.21 20.31
N GLU A 34 32.26 18.99 19.77
CA GLU A 34 31.85 18.69 18.39
C GLU A 34 30.34 18.86 18.20
N LYS A 35 29.55 18.46 19.19
CA LYS A 35 28.10 18.67 19.19
C LYS A 35 27.77 20.16 19.13
N ASN A 36 28.45 20.99 19.94
CA ASN A 36 28.25 22.44 19.94
C ASN A 36 28.77 23.12 18.66
N PHE A 37 29.84 22.60 18.05
CA PHE A 37 30.36 23.07 16.78
C PHE A 37 29.34 22.90 15.64
N ILE A 38 28.72 21.71 15.54
CA ILE A 38 27.70 21.40 14.53
C ILE A 38 26.45 22.29 14.69
N ILE A 39 26.03 22.55 15.93
CA ILE A 39 24.86 23.41 16.23
C ILE A 39 25.08 24.84 15.72
N LYS A 40 26.26 25.43 15.97
CA LYS A 40 26.58 26.80 15.54
C LYS A 40 26.63 26.95 14.01
N ILE A 41 27.06 25.91 13.29
CA ILE A 41 27.01 25.87 11.81
C ILE A 41 25.56 25.95 11.32
N GLY A 42 24.66 25.17 11.93
CA GLY A 42 23.24 25.15 11.59
C GLY A 42 22.56 26.51 11.81
N GLU A 43 22.77 27.14 12.97
CA GLU A 43 22.14 28.42 13.29
C GLU A 43 22.56 29.56 12.34
N LYS A 44 23.85 29.62 11.95
CA LYS A 44 24.38 30.68 11.09
C LYS A 44 23.93 30.53 9.63
N LEU A 45 23.88 29.32 9.09
CA LEU A 45 23.61 29.08 7.66
C LEU A 45 22.12 29.07 7.31
N PHE A 46 21.25 28.68 8.25
CA PHE A 46 19.83 28.49 7.96
C PHE A 46 18.90 29.55 8.56
N HIS A 47 19.41 30.44 9.43
CA HIS A 47 18.63 31.49 10.12
C HIS A 47 17.28 30.99 10.70
N SER A 48 17.19 29.71 11.05
CA SER A 48 15.93 29.02 11.37
C SER A 48 15.76 28.80 12.87
N SER A 49 14.53 29.05 13.35
CA SER A 49 14.08 28.78 14.72
C SER A 49 14.05 27.28 15.06
N GLN A 50 13.91 26.99 16.36
CA GLN A 50 14.13 25.73 17.11
C GLN A 50 13.39 24.44 16.64
N ASP A 51 12.78 24.41 15.46
CA ASP A 51 11.89 23.32 15.00
C ASP A 51 12.23 22.76 13.61
N VAL A 52 13.48 22.81 13.15
CA VAL A 52 13.88 22.27 11.84
C VAL A 52 15.18 21.46 11.90
N SER A 53 15.17 20.24 11.35
CA SER A 53 16.37 19.48 10.98
C SER A 53 16.86 19.93 9.61
N ALA A 54 18.12 20.40 9.54
CA ALA A 54 18.77 20.81 8.31
C ALA A 54 20.00 19.93 8.04
N GLY A 55 20.14 19.47 6.80
CA GLY A 55 21.31 18.75 6.30
C GLY A 55 22.08 19.60 5.30
N ILE A 56 23.39 19.69 5.44
CA ILE A 56 24.27 20.35 4.45
C ILE A 56 25.05 19.29 3.71
N TRP A 57 25.02 19.39 2.37
CA TRP A 57 25.84 18.58 1.48
C TRP A 57 26.90 19.48 0.86
N ALA A 58 28.16 19.18 1.17
CA ALA A 58 29.32 19.87 0.63
C ALA A 58 30.13 18.90 -0.24
N TYR A 59 30.33 19.26 -1.50
CA TYR A 59 31.06 18.47 -2.48
C TYR A 59 32.27 19.25 -2.99
N GLY A 60 33.46 18.64 -2.93
CA GLY A 60 34.71 19.23 -3.37
C GLY A 60 35.71 18.19 -3.84
N TYR A 61 36.77 18.66 -4.50
CA TYR A 61 37.85 17.83 -5.03
C TYR A 61 39.21 18.30 -4.51
N THR A 62 40.19 17.39 -4.45
CA THR A 62 41.58 17.74 -4.07
C THR A 62 42.61 17.18 -5.06
N LYS A 63 43.66 17.98 -5.31
CA LYS A 63 44.74 17.65 -6.25
C LYS A 63 45.89 16.81 -5.63
N ARG A 64 45.82 16.43 -4.35
CA ARG A 64 46.91 15.68 -3.67
C ARG A 64 46.49 14.23 -3.39
N VAL A 65 47.19 13.28 -4.01
CA VAL A 65 46.89 11.82 -4.01
C VAL A 65 47.57 11.06 -2.85
N SER A 66 48.28 11.72 -1.93
CA SER A 66 48.94 11.04 -0.81
C SER A 66 48.06 11.04 0.45
N LEU A 67 47.42 9.91 0.73
CA LEU A 67 46.76 9.62 2.01
C LEU A 67 47.81 9.20 3.05
N VAL A 68 48.46 10.19 3.68
CA VAL A 68 49.02 10.03 5.02
C VAL A 68 48.26 11.00 5.92
N ILE A 69 47.34 10.45 6.71
CA ILE A 69 46.50 11.23 7.63
C ILE A 69 47.40 11.71 8.78
N LYS A 70 47.78 12.99 8.77
CA LYS A 70 48.20 13.70 9.98
C LYS A 70 46.98 14.37 10.59
N ASN A 71 46.68 14.05 11.86
CA ASN A 71 45.52 14.54 12.62
C ASN A 71 45.51 16.07 12.82
N ASP A 72 46.62 16.76 12.55
CA ASP A 72 46.81 18.16 12.94
C ASP A 72 46.16 19.19 11.97
N ALA A 73 45.40 18.73 10.98
CA ALA A 73 44.78 19.58 9.94
C ALA A 73 43.24 19.51 9.92
N MET A 74 42.62 19.15 11.05
CA MET A 74 41.20 19.26 11.31
C MET A 74 40.93 20.52 12.13
N HIS A 75 40.02 21.38 11.67
CA HIS A 75 39.58 22.53 12.48
C HIS A 75 38.56 22.04 13.49
N HIS A 76 38.93 22.10 14.77
CA HIS A 76 38.08 21.64 15.86
C HIS A 76 37.16 22.73 16.42
N ASN A 77 37.22 23.96 15.88
CA ASN A 77 36.38 25.07 16.31
C ASN A 77 35.77 25.86 15.14
N PHE A 78 34.59 26.41 15.41
CA PHE A 78 33.68 27.00 14.42
C PHE A 78 34.24 28.27 13.77
N GLU A 79 35.05 29.01 14.52
CA GLU A 79 35.53 30.31 14.11
C GLU A 79 36.62 30.20 13.03
N GLU A 80 37.52 29.21 13.16
CA GLU A 80 38.52 28.87 12.15
C GLU A 80 37.88 28.26 10.90
N PHE A 81 36.90 27.36 11.08
CA PHE A 81 36.15 26.77 9.97
C PHE A 81 35.38 27.84 9.17
N SER A 82 34.67 28.75 9.83
CA SER A 82 33.90 29.81 9.16
C SER A 82 34.81 30.73 8.35
N LYS A 83 35.98 31.11 8.87
CA LYS A 83 36.93 31.97 8.13
C LYS A 83 37.48 31.28 6.88
N ALA A 84 37.71 29.96 6.93
CA ALA A 84 38.13 29.18 5.77
C ALA A 84 37.00 29.00 4.74
N ALA A 85 35.77 28.74 5.19
CA ALA A 85 34.60 28.57 4.33
C ALA A 85 34.19 29.88 3.62
N ASP A 86 34.20 31.01 4.34
CA ASP A 86 33.84 32.32 3.82
C ASP A 86 34.85 32.83 2.75
N ALA A 87 36.08 32.31 2.73
CA ALA A 87 37.11 32.68 1.76
C ALA A 87 36.99 31.95 0.41
N GLU A 88 36.29 30.81 0.33
CA GLU A 88 36.23 29.97 -0.89
C GLU A 88 34.80 29.63 -1.39
N MET A 89 33.74 29.87 -0.61
CA MET A 89 32.37 29.57 -1.05
C MET A 89 31.81 30.62 -2.04
N GLN A 90 31.63 30.24 -3.29
CA GLN A 90 30.64 30.89 -4.16
C GLN A 90 29.26 30.24 -3.96
N LEU A 91 28.42 30.85 -3.13
CA LEU A 91 27.02 30.43 -2.93
C LEU A 91 26.18 30.75 -4.17
N GLN A 92 25.63 29.73 -4.84
CA GLN A 92 24.53 29.94 -5.77
C GLN A 92 23.22 30.15 -5.00
N ASN A 93 22.45 31.15 -5.42
CA ASN A 93 21.37 31.80 -4.67
C ASN A 93 20.22 30.88 -4.19
N LYS A 94 19.98 30.91 -2.86
CA LYS A 94 18.69 31.04 -2.15
C LYS A 94 17.49 30.14 -2.54
N LYS A 95 17.66 28.84 -2.77
CA LYS A 95 16.52 27.90 -2.63
C LYS A 95 16.93 26.58 -1.99
N ILE A 96 16.10 26.14 -1.04
CA ILE A 96 16.15 24.80 -0.45
C ILE A 96 15.79 23.80 -1.55
N LEU A 97 16.63 22.79 -1.77
CA LEU A 97 16.45 21.78 -2.82
C LEU A 97 15.86 20.47 -2.24
N SER A 98 15.04 19.76 -3.02
CA SER A 98 14.56 18.42 -2.70
C SER A 98 15.69 17.39 -2.84
N ASN A 99 15.61 16.26 -2.12
CA ASN A 99 16.63 15.20 -2.14
C ASN A 99 16.97 14.74 -3.57
N GLU A 100 15.96 14.65 -4.43
CA GLU A 100 16.13 14.25 -5.83
C GLU A 100 16.89 15.30 -6.66
N ARG A 101 16.54 16.59 -6.54
CA ARG A 101 17.27 17.69 -7.19
C ARG A 101 18.70 17.81 -6.69
N VAL A 102 18.95 17.50 -5.42
CA VAL A 102 20.30 17.48 -4.84
C VAL A 102 21.13 16.38 -5.49
N ILE A 103 20.59 15.18 -5.64
CA ILE A 103 21.26 14.06 -6.33
C ILE A 103 21.55 14.43 -7.79
N THR A 104 20.61 15.08 -8.49
CA THR A 104 20.83 15.55 -9.86
C THR A 104 21.97 16.57 -9.94
N VAL A 105 22.02 17.56 -9.03
CA VAL A 105 23.08 18.58 -9.01
C VAL A 105 24.44 17.97 -8.62
N LEU A 106 24.47 17.06 -7.65
CA LEU A 106 25.69 16.33 -7.28
C LEU A 106 26.24 15.50 -8.44
N ASN A 107 25.37 14.79 -9.16
CA ASN A 107 25.76 13.98 -10.32
C ASN A 107 26.20 14.83 -11.52
N SER A 108 25.77 16.10 -11.60
CA SER A 108 26.20 17.03 -12.64
C SER A 108 27.44 17.86 -12.25
N CYS A 109 27.91 17.76 -11.01
CA CYS A 109 29.22 18.26 -10.57
C CYS A 109 30.35 17.33 -11.03
N ASN A 110 30.56 17.23 -12.34
CA ASN A 110 31.58 16.36 -12.93
C ASN A 110 32.96 17.07 -12.98
N ASP A 111 33.99 16.48 -12.37
CA ASP A 111 35.39 16.94 -12.48
C ASP A 111 36.19 16.00 -13.41
N PRO A 112 36.53 16.45 -14.64
CA PRO A 112 37.22 15.61 -15.62
C PRO A 112 38.68 15.29 -15.27
N GLN A 113 39.26 15.87 -14.21
CA GLN A 113 40.70 15.73 -13.90
C GLN A 113 41.09 14.58 -12.96
N ARG A 114 40.17 13.65 -12.63
CA ARG A 114 40.42 12.47 -11.75
C ARG A 114 41.00 12.83 -10.37
N ASN A 115 40.54 13.93 -9.79
CA ASN A 115 40.87 14.29 -8.42
C ASN A 115 40.14 13.37 -7.42
N ALA A 116 40.65 13.25 -6.19
CA ALA A 116 39.93 12.53 -5.14
C ALA A 116 38.72 13.36 -4.69
N ASN A 117 37.54 12.73 -4.69
CA ASN A 117 36.30 13.36 -4.27
C ASN A 117 36.15 13.27 -2.75
N CYS A 118 35.89 14.38 -2.09
CA CYS A 118 35.56 14.41 -0.67
C CYS A 118 34.09 14.79 -0.50
N LEU A 119 33.34 13.94 0.19
CA LEU A 119 31.97 14.20 0.60
C LEU A 119 31.96 14.48 2.09
N VAL A 120 31.49 15.64 2.50
CA VAL A 120 31.35 16.00 3.92
C VAL A 120 29.87 16.20 4.24
N PHE A 121 29.40 15.45 5.23
CA PHE A 121 28.00 15.44 5.67
C PHE A 121 27.86 16.07 7.05
N PHE A 122 26.92 16.98 7.21
CA PHE A 122 26.52 17.54 8.51
C PHE A 122 25.02 17.36 8.71
N SER A 123 24.63 16.87 9.89
CA SER A 123 23.23 16.75 10.34
C SER A 123 23.13 17.17 11.81
N GLY A 124 22.19 18.06 12.13
CA GLY A 124 21.89 18.51 13.50
C GLY A 124 20.55 17.99 14.01
N MET A 125 20.43 17.72 15.33
CA MET A 125 19.23 17.17 15.96
C MET A 125 18.89 17.78 17.33
N ARG A 126 17.61 17.66 17.70
CA ARG A 126 17.04 17.90 19.03
C ARG A 126 16.60 16.57 19.67
N GLU A 127 16.91 16.41 20.97
CA GLU A 127 16.23 15.45 21.86
C GLU A 127 14.98 16.12 22.45
N VAL A 128 13.87 15.38 22.54
CA VAL A 128 12.70 15.80 23.32
C VAL A 128 12.26 14.65 24.21
N GLY A 129 12.50 14.82 25.51
CA GLY A 129 11.93 14.00 26.57
C GLY A 129 10.45 14.31 26.83
N GLU A 130 9.89 13.47 27.69
CA GLU A 130 8.51 13.37 28.21
C GLU A 130 7.75 14.68 28.52
N ILE A 131 6.44 14.51 28.82
CA ILE A 131 5.42 15.41 29.40
C ILE A 131 4.35 15.78 28.32
N LEU A 132 3.08 15.35 28.37
CA LEU A 132 2.08 15.48 29.45
C LEU A 132 1.02 14.35 29.47
N GLU A 133 0.74 13.87 30.69
CA GLU A 133 -0.56 13.32 31.11
C GLU A 133 -1.65 14.41 31.13
N GLY A 134 -2.90 14.01 30.88
CA GLY A 134 -4.09 14.67 31.43
C GLY A 134 -4.97 15.46 30.47
N ALA A 135 -5.93 14.80 29.81
CA ALA A 135 -7.29 15.32 29.60
C ALA A 135 -8.28 14.21 29.21
N SER A 136 -9.27 14.06 30.11
CA SER A 136 -10.56 13.35 30.13
C SER A 136 -11.24 12.84 28.83
N GLU A 137 -12.11 11.86 29.07
CA GLU A 137 -12.92 10.96 28.24
C GLU A 137 -13.92 11.58 27.23
N ASN A 138 -14.33 10.71 26.29
CA ASN A 138 -15.54 10.72 25.46
C ASN A 138 -15.62 11.60 24.19
N ALA A 139 -15.16 11.05 23.07
CA ALA A 139 -15.87 11.06 21.77
C ALA A 139 -15.25 10.02 20.82
N GLY A 140 -16.10 9.26 20.10
CA GLY A 140 -15.70 8.13 19.24
C GLY A 140 -14.63 8.47 18.19
N ARG A 141 -13.51 7.71 18.22
CA ARG A 141 -12.29 7.95 17.45
C ARG A 141 -12.34 7.17 16.12
N LYS A 142 -12.35 7.89 14.98
CA LYS A 142 -12.42 7.33 13.61
C LYS A 142 -11.05 6.84 13.11
N ARG A 143 -11.03 5.73 12.33
CA ARG A 143 -9.81 5.03 11.87
C ARG A 143 -9.43 5.33 10.38
N ARG A 144 -8.14 5.28 9.90
CA ARG A 144 -7.56 5.87 8.61
C ARG A 144 -6.59 5.11 7.48
N GLN A 145 -6.80 5.03 6.11
CA GLN A 145 -6.06 4.25 5.00
C GLN A 145 -5.53 5.00 3.73
N VAL A 146 -6.33 5.84 3.07
CA VAL A 146 -6.04 6.56 1.81
C VAL A 146 -5.27 7.83 2.11
N THR A 147 -4.39 8.32 1.23
CA THR A 147 -3.73 9.61 1.47
C THR A 147 -4.72 10.73 1.78
N LYS A 148 -4.40 11.62 2.74
CA LYS A 148 -5.17 12.85 2.92
C LYS A 148 -4.78 13.85 1.82
N GLU A 149 -5.70 14.76 1.52
CA GLU A 149 -5.37 15.94 0.72
C GLU A 149 -4.47 16.87 1.57
N ILE A 150 -3.16 16.58 1.54
CA ILE A 150 -2.10 17.37 2.15
C ILE A 150 -1.17 17.82 1.02
N GLU A 151 -0.34 18.82 1.30
CA GLU A 151 0.60 19.55 0.41
C GLU A 151 1.46 18.70 -0.57
N TYR A 152 1.48 17.36 -0.45
CA TYR A 152 2.34 16.47 -1.24
C TYR A 152 1.61 15.35 -2.00
N HIS A 153 0.33 15.06 -1.72
CA HIS A 153 -0.43 13.99 -2.39
C HIS A 153 -1.87 14.44 -2.65
N HIS A 154 -2.17 14.79 -3.90
CA HIS A 154 -3.47 15.34 -4.27
C HIS A 154 -4.38 14.28 -4.90
N LYS A 155 -5.69 14.50 -4.79
CA LYS A 155 -6.66 13.83 -5.65
C LYS A 155 -6.42 14.23 -7.11
N TRP A 156 -6.73 13.32 -8.02
CA TRP A 156 -6.95 13.71 -9.41
C TRP A 156 -8.16 14.64 -9.50
N LEU A 157 -7.98 15.81 -10.14
CA LEU A 157 -9.03 16.82 -10.20
C LEU A 157 -10.28 16.24 -10.87
N ASP A 158 -11.43 16.44 -10.23
CA ASP A 158 -12.73 15.92 -10.64
C ASP A 158 -12.80 14.39 -10.84
N GLY A 159 -11.81 13.65 -10.31
CA GLY A 159 -11.67 12.20 -10.54
C GLY A 159 -11.24 11.85 -11.98
N VAL A 160 -10.61 12.79 -12.70
CA VAL A 160 -10.12 12.58 -14.06
C VAL A 160 -8.62 12.33 -14.06
N VAL A 161 -8.21 11.13 -14.46
CA VAL A 161 -6.81 10.73 -14.64
C VAL A 161 -6.43 10.85 -16.10
N ASN A 162 -5.59 11.83 -16.43
CA ASN A 162 -5.02 11.94 -17.78
C ASN A 162 -3.81 11.02 -17.92
N TYR A 163 -3.64 10.41 -19.09
CA TYR A 163 -2.49 9.53 -19.33
C TYR A 163 -1.98 9.59 -20.78
N ILE A 164 -0.69 9.31 -20.94
CA ILE A 164 -0.07 9.04 -22.23
C ILE A 164 0.72 7.73 -22.17
N PHE A 165 0.95 7.13 -23.33
CA PHE A 165 1.91 6.04 -23.46
C PHE A 165 3.25 6.60 -23.92
N ASN A 166 4.34 6.19 -23.27
CA ASN A 166 5.66 6.41 -23.83
C ASN A 166 5.77 5.74 -25.21
N ASP A 167 6.60 6.30 -26.09
CA ASP A 167 6.78 5.81 -27.46
C ASP A 167 7.27 4.35 -27.49
N SER A 168 8.08 3.96 -26.49
CA SER A 168 8.60 2.60 -26.34
C SER A 168 7.61 1.61 -25.72
N THR A 169 6.45 2.07 -25.21
CA THR A 169 5.50 1.21 -24.49
C THR A 169 4.85 0.19 -25.41
N SER A 170 5.08 -1.09 -25.12
CA SER A 170 4.59 -2.20 -25.94
C SER A 170 3.06 -2.27 -26.01
N GLN A 171 2.54 -2.89 -27.08
CA GLN A 171 1.09 -3.08 -27.22
C GLN A 171 0.49 -3.92 -26.09
N THR A 172 1.26 -4.84 -25.52
CA THR A 172 0.85 -5.65 -24.36
C THR A 172 0.61 -4.77 -23.14
N VAL A 173 1.57 -3.90 -22.81
CA VAL A 173 1.43 -2.96 -21.67
C VAL A 173 0.30 -1.96 -21.92
N ARG A 174 0.17 -1.43 -23.15
CA ARG A 174 -0.95 -0.56 -23.53
C ARG A 174 -2.29 -1.20 -23.23
N LYS A 175 -2.51 -2.44 -23.69
CA LYS A 175 -3.75 -3.19 -23.44
C LYS A 175 -3.97 -3.47 -21.95
N CYS A 176 -2.91 -3.81 -21.23
CA CYS A 176 -2.98 -4.10 -19.80
C CYS A 176 -3.41 -2.87 -18.99
N PHE A 177 -2.75 -1.72 -19.22
CA PHE A 177 -3.11 -0.47 -18.56
C PHE A 177 -4.57 -0.09 -18.84
N LEU A 178 -5.02 -0.18 -20.10
CA LEU A 178 -6.39 0.17 -20.47
C LEU A 178 -7.42 -0.71 -19.76
N LYS A 179 -7.18 -2.02 -19.66
CA LYS A 179 -8.08 -2.95 -18.95
C LYS A 179 -8.08 -2.71 -17.43
N ALA A 180 -6.90 -2.43 -16.85
CA ALA A 180 -6.80 -2.09 -15.43
C ALA A 180 -7.51 -0.77 -15.11
N ALA A 181 -7.37 0.23 -15.97
CA ALA A 181 -8.09 1.50 -15.89
C ALA A 181 -9.60 1.27 -16.03
N GLU A 182 -10.04 0.47 -17.00
CA GLU A 182 -11.44 0.08 -17.17
C GLU A 182 -12.03 -0.59 -15.91
N ALA A 183 -11.27 -1.46 -15.24
CA ALA A 183 -11.70 -2.10 -14.00
C ALA A 183 -12.01 -1.07 -12.89
N TRP A 184 -11.19 -0.03 -12.75
CA TRP A 184 -11.47 1.08 -11.83
C TRP A 184 -12.64 1.95 -12.29
N GLN A 185 -12.72 2.29 -13.58
CA GLN A 185 -13.80 3.12 -14.12
C GLN A 185 -15.17 2.47 -13.98
N LYS A 186 -15.24 1.14 -14.08
CA LYS A 186 -16.47 0.38 -13.99
C LYS A 186 -17.13 0.52 -12.62
N GLU A 187 -16.35 0.46 -11.55
CA GLU A 187 -16.82 0.37 -10.16
C GLU A 187 -16.77 1.71 -9.39
N THR A 188 -16.22 2.76 -10.02
CA THR A 188 -16.01 4.07 -9.37
C THR A 188 -16.42 5.23 -10.28
N CYS A 189 -16.42 6.45 -9.73
CA CYS A 189 -16.63 7.65 -10.54
C CYS A 189 -15.37 8.16 -11.25
N ILE A 190 -14.23 7.47 -11.12
CA ILE A 190 -12.96 7.82 -11.77
C ILE A 190 -13.06 7.64 -13.28
N THR A 191 -12.49 8.56 -14.05
CA THR A 191 -12.44 8.50 -15.52
C THR A 191 -10.99 8.63 -16.01
N PHE A 192 -10.59 7.78 -16.96
CA PHE A 192 -9.26 7.83 -17.58
C PHE A 192 -9.38 8.43 -18.98
N THR A 193 -8.60 9.47 -19.24
CA THR A 193 -8.60 10.17 -20.54
C THR A 193 -7.21 10.16 -21.14
N GLN A 194 -7.09 9.76 -22.41
CA GLN A 194 -5.81 9.79 -23.09
C GLN A 194 -5.45 11.22 -23.51
N GLY A 195 -4.30 11.70 -23.07
CA GLY A 195 -3.82 13.05 -23.35
C GLY A 195 -2.95 13.59 -22.22
N LYS A 196 -2.34 14.75 -22.48
CA LYS A 196 -1.67 15.55 -21.46
C LYS A 196 -2.67 16.52 -20.84
N ALA A 197 -2.48 16.85 -19.57
CA ALA A 197 -3.19 17.93 -18.89
C ALA A 197 -2.22 18.76 -18.05
N ASP A 198 -2.45 20.07 -18.00
CA ASP A 198 -1.63 21.01 -17.22
C ASP A 198 -1.71 20.76 -15.71
N THR A 199 -2.70 19.96 -15.28
CA THR A 199 -2.93 19.57 -13.89
C THR A 199 -2.18 18.30 -13.50
N GLY A 200 -1.39 17.73 -14.42
CA GLY A 200 -0.66 16.48 -14.25
C GLY A 200 -1.27 15.31 -15.03
N TYR A 201 -0.45 14.32 -15.36
CA TYR A 201 -0.85 13.12 -16.12
C TYR A 201 0.10 11.95 -15.86
N LEU A 202 -0.38 10.73 -16.09
CA LEU A 202 0.41 9.51 -16.02
C LEU A 202 1.19 9.28 -17.33
N VAL A 203 2.46 8.88 -17.22
CA VAL A 203 3.24 8.32 -18.33
C VAL A 203 3.37 6.82 -18.13
N VAL A 204 2.69 6.06 -18.98
CA VAL A 204 2.69 4.59 -18.91
C VAL A 204 3.94 4.06 -19.61
N ASN A 205 4.83 3.46 -18.83
CA ASN A 205 6.11 2.90 -19.26
C ASN A 205 6.11 1.36 -19.21
N ASP A 206 6.98 0.75 -20.03
CA ASP A 206 7.24 -0.68 -20.07
C ASP A 206 8.69 -0.94 -19.61
N GLU A 207 8.93 -0.84 -18.30
CA GLU A 207 10.29 -0.92 -17.71
C GLU A 207 10.59 -2.29 -17.09
N GLY A 208 9.69 -3.26 -17.25
CA GLY A 208 9.85 -4.61 -16.70
C GLY A 208 9.67 -4.71 -15.18
N VAL A 209 9.18 -3.64 -14.54
CA VAL A 209 8.83 -3.59 -13.12
C VAL A 209 7.46 -2.92 -12.94
N TYR A 210 6.77 -3.23 -11.85
CA TYR A 210 5.55 -2.53 -11.45
C TYR A 210 5.89 -1.44 -10.44
N TYR A 211 5.45 -0.22 -10.74
CA TYR A 211 5.69 0.94 -9.87
C TYR A 211 4.70 2.08 -10.18
N SER A 212 4.26 2.76 -9.13
CA SER A 212 3.53 4.02 -9.22
C SER A 212 3.74 4.88 -7.98
N HIS A 213 3.56 6.18 -8.15
CA HIS A 213 3.46 7.11 -7.02
C HIS A 213 2.07 7.05 -6.39
N VAL A 214 2.00 7.37 -5.09
CA VAL A 214 0.72 7.47 -4.39
C VAL A 214 0.08 8.84 -4.65
N GLY A 215 -1.11 8.83 -5.26
CA GLY A 215 -1.87 10.04 -5.60
C GLY A 215 -1.29 10.84 -6.77
N ARG A 216 -1.87 12.02 -7.00
CA ARG A 216 -1.44 12.98 -8.03
C ARG A 216 -0.34 13.89 -7.48
N LEU A 217 0.81 13.94 -8.17
CA LEU A 217 1.96 14.78 -7.83
C LEU A 217 1.88 16.20 -8.41
N GLY A 218 1.09 16.40 -9.46
CA GLY A 218 0.80 17.71 -10.07
C GLY A 218 1.37 17.92 -11.47
N ASP A 219 2.46 17.25 -11.82
CA ASP A 219 3.09 17.31 -13.14
C ASP A 219 2.98 15.94 -13.87
N GLU A 220 3.90 15.69 -14.80
CA GLU A 220 4.15 14.37 -15.37
C GLU A 220 4.63 13.40 -14.28
N GLN A 221 3.96 12.24 -14.13
CA GLN A 221 4.42 11.19 -13.20
C GLN A 221 4.42 9.81 -13.88
N PRO A 222 5.47 8.99 -13.66
CA PRO A 222 5.57 7.68 -14.27
C PRO A 222 4.63 6.67 -13.61
N ILE A 223 4.14 5.73 -14.41
CA ILE A 223 3.62 4.44 -13.97
C ILE A 223 4.30 3.37 -14.82
N SER A 224 5.00 2.43 -14.20
CA SER A 224 5.66 1.34 -14.89
C SER A 224 4.87 0.05 -14.74
N LEU A 225 4.75 -0.69 -15.82
CA LEU A 225 4.18 -2.04 -15.86
C LEU A 225 5.17 -3.00 -16.54
N ASP A 226 5.02 -4.30 -16.28
CA ASP A 226 5.86 -5.33 -16.87
C ASP A 226 5.11 -6.13 -17.95
N ARG A 227 5.54 -5.97 -19.21
CA ARG A 227 4.99 -6.71 -20.36
C ARG A 227 4.97 -8.23 -20.18
N SER A 228 5.88 -8.80 -19.39
CA SER A 228 6.05 -10.26 -19.28
C SER A 228 4.92 -10.93 -18.50
N THR A 229 4.34 -10.21 -17.55
CA THR A 229 3.30 -10.72 -16.64
C THR A 229 1.94 -10.05 -16.84
N CYS A 230 1.88 -8.89 -17.50
CA CYS A 230 0.66 -8.09 -17.70
C CYS A 230 -0.56 -8.88 -18.19
N THR A 231 -0.39 -9.82 -19.13
CA THR A 231 -1.51 -10.60 -19.68
C THR A 231 -2.11 -11.57 -18.65
N GLU A 232 -1.27 -12.15 -17.79
CA GLU A 232 -1.70 -13.15 -16.81
C GLU A 232 -2.04 -12.54 -15.44
N GLU A 233 -1.43 -11.42 -15.09
CA GLU A 233 -1.46 -10.81 -13.75
C GLU A 233 -1.94 -9.36 -13.78
N ILE A 234 -3.02 -9.09 -14.53
CA ILE A 234 -3.65 -7.76 -14.62
C ILE A 234 -3.90 -7.10 -13.25
N GLY A 235 -4.11 -7.88 -12.18
CA GLY A 235 -4.27 -7.35 -10.83
C GLY A 235 -3.10 -6.49 -10.34
N ARG A 236 -1.88 -6.75 -10.84
CA ARG A 236 -0.72 -5.88 -10.56
C ARG A 236 -0.87 -4.51 -11.20
N ALA A 237 -1.35 -4.43 -12.44
CA ALA A 237 -1.64 -3.13 -13.06
C ALA A 237 -2.79 -2.40 -12.35
N ILE A 238 -3.81 -3.13 -11.88
CA ILE A 238 -4.89 -2.56 -11.06
C ILE A 238 -4.35 -1.99 -9.75
N HIS A 239 -3.42 -2.70 -9.10
CA HIS A 239 -2.72 -2.26 -7.90
C HIS A 239 -1.93 -0.96 -8.12
N GLU A 240 -1.11 -0.89 -9.17
CA GLU A 240 -0.36 0.32 -9.50
C GLU A 240 -1.27 1.52 -9.79
N ILE A 241 -2.41 1.29 -10.45
CA ILE A 241 -3.42 2.33 -10.61
C ILE A 241 -4.04 2.71 -9.26
N GLY A 242 -4.25 1.76 -8.35
CA GLY A 242 -4.68 2.03 -6.98
C GLY A 242 -3.76 3.00 -6.24
N HIS A 243 -2.44 2.82 -6.37
CA HIS A 243 -1.45 3.79 -5.91
C HIS A 243 -1.65 5.16 -6.57
N ALA A 244 -1.68 5.22 -7.90
CA ALA A 244 -1.89 6.48 -8.62
C ALA A 244 -3.17 7.21 -8.16
N LEU A 245 -4.22 6.48 -7.78
CA LEU A 245 -5.47 7.04 -7.26
C LEU A 245 -5.40 7.50 -5.80
N GLY A 246 -4.37 7.11 -5.04
CA GLY A 246 -4.11 7.58 -3.67
C GLY A 246 -4.11 6.50 -2.60
N LEU A 247 -4.21 5.22 -2.96
CA LEU A 247 -4.16 4.12 -2.00
C LEU A 247 -2.71 3.83 -1.59
N TYR A 248 -2.45 3.81 -0.29
CA TYR A 248 -1.26 3.16 0.25
C TYR A 248 -1.48 1.65 0.35
N HIS A 249 -0.39 0.93 0.51
CA HIS A 249 -0.46 -0.49 0.85
C HIS A 249 -1.22 -0.73 2.16
N THR A 250 -2.03 -1.80 2.18
CA THR A 250 -2.85 -2.14 3.35
C THR A 250 -1.99 -2.52 4.56
N GLN A 251 -0.84 -3.21 4.36
CA GLN A 251 0.07 -3.54 5.46
C GLN A 251 0.85 -2.35 6.06
N SER A 252 0.72 -1.18 5.45
CA SER A 252 1.33 0.07 5.92
C SER A 252 0.33 0.95 6.69
N ARG A 253 -0.92 0.52 6.88
CA ARG A 253 -1.88 1.21 7.74
C ARG A 253 -1.32 1.41 9.15
N TYR A 254 -1.65 2.54 9.77
CA TYR A 254 -1.22 2.80 11.16
C TYR A 254 -1.88 1.88 12.20
N ASP A 255 -3.00 1.24 11.88
CA ASP A 255 -3.65 0.25 12.76
C ASP A 255 -3.24 -1.19 12.42
N ARG A 256 -2.29 -1.40 11.49
CA ARG A 256 -1.96 -2.74 10.98
C ARG A 256 -1.45 -3.71 12.06
N ASP A 257 -0.77 -3.23 13.10
CA ASP A 257 -0.25 -4.10 14.17
C ASP A 257 -1.36 -4.74 15.03
N SER A 258 -2.62 -4.28 14.90
CA SER A 258 -3.78 -4.98 15.49
C SER A 258 -4.21 -6.22 14.69
N TYR A 259 -3.69 -6.38 13.47
CA TYR A 259 -4.08 -7.40 12.49
C TYR A 259 -2.90 -8.26 12.03
N LEU A 260 -1.69 -7.72 12.05
CA LEU A 260 -0.47 -8.37 11.59
C LEU A 260 0.61 -8.36 12.66
N ASN A 261 1.47 -9.37 12.62
CA ASN A 261 2.78 -9.37 13.23
C ASN A 261 3.84 -9.30 12.12
N VAL A 262 4.66 -8.25 12.13
CA VAL A 262 5.74 -8.04 11.14
C VAL A 262 7.10 -8.15 11.83
N ASN A 263 7.86 -9.17 11.45
CA ASN A 263 9.23 -9.37 11.89
C ASN A 263 10.21 -8.73 10.89
N LEU A 264 10.54 -7.45 11.12
CA LEU A 264 11.48 -6.70 10.28
C LEU A 264 12.87 -7.33 10.21
N LEU A 265 13.28 -8.15 11.18
CA LEU A 265 14.60 -8.82 11.18
C LEU A 265 14.72 -9.85 10.05
N LYS A 266 13.60 -10.43 9.61
CA LYS A 266 13.57 -11.34 8.44
C LYS A 266 13.64 -10.60 7.10
N ILE A 267 13.54 -9.27 7.12
CA ILE A 267 13.52 -8.44 5.92
C ILE A 267 14.89 -7.81 5.73
N LYS A 268 15.44 -7.91 4.52
CA LYS A 268 16.74 -7.34 4.17
C LYS A 268 16.70 -5.81 4.31
N GLU A 269 17.77 -5.23 4.86
CA GLU A 269 17.86 -3.82 5.27
C GLU A 269 17.36 -2.74 4.28
N PRO A 270 17.53 -2.83 2.94
CA PRO A 270 16.95 -1.79 2.08
C PRO A 270 15.43 -1.91 1.93
N TYR A 271 14.84 -3.09 2.13
CA TYR A 271 13.41 -3.34 1.91
C TYR A 271 12.55 -3.16 3.15
N ARG A 272 13.15 -2.95 4.33
CA ARG A 272 12.41 -2.73 5.58
C ARG A 272 11.53 -1.48 5.55
N VAL A 273 11.95 -0.47 4.79
CA VAL A 273 11.20 0.80 4.64
C VAL A 273 9.83 0.55 4.00
N GLU A 274 9.71 -0.43 3.11
CA GLU A 274 8.44 -0.82 2.45
C GLU A 274 7.40 -1.41 3.43
N PHE A 275 7.84 -1.82 4.62
CA PHE A 275 6.98 -2.35 5.70
C PHE A 275 6.70 -1.31 6.79
N GLY A 276 7.13 -0.05 6.56
CA GLY A 276 6.85 1.08 7.41
C GLY A 276 5.37 1.37 7.53
N ILE A 277 4.97 1.86 8.69
CA ILE A 277 3.63 2.36 8.95
C ILE A 277 3.54 3.82 8.45
N ILE A 278 2.50 4.12 7.69
CA ILE A 278 2.15 5.49 7.31
C ILE A 278 1.40 6.14 8.49
N PRO A 279 1.82 7.34 8.96
CA PRO A 279 1.18 8.03 10.06
C PRO A 279 -0.33 8.30 9.89
N GLU A 280 -1.08 8.33 11.00
CA GLU A 280 -2.53 8.62 11.01
C GLU A 280 -2.86 10.05 10.52
N ASN A 281 -1.92 10.99 10.67
CA ASN A 281 -2.11 12.34 10.16
C ASN A 281 -2.04 12.40 8.62
N GLU A 282 -1.50 11.39 7.95
CA GLU A 282 -1.30 11.30 6.49
C GLU A 282 -2.34 10.43 5.76
N THR A 283 -3.17 9.67 6.48
CA THR A 283 -4.12 8.70 5.89
C THR A 283 -5.60 8.92 6.30
N ASP A 284 -6.58 8.33 5.59
CA ASP A 284 -8.04 8.25 5.91
C ASP A 284 -8.75 6.97 5.39
N LEU A 285 -9.40 6.16 6.23
CA LEU A 285 -9.87 4.77 5.99
C LEU A 285 -11.35 4.89 5.66
N TYR A 286 -11.98 6.05 5.88
CA TYR A 286 -13.41 6.21 5.71
C TYR A 286 -14.21 5.11 6.44
N GLU A 287 -13.79 4.79 7.67
CA GLU A 287 -14.38 3.73 8.51
C GLU A 287 -14.22 2.28 8.03
N ALA A 288 -13.52 2.05 6.90
CA ALA A 288 -13.17 0.73 6.41
C ALA A 288 -12.44 -0.10 7.47
N LYS A 289 -12.71 -1.41 7.52
CA LYS A 289 -11.95 -2.32 8.39
C LYS A 289 -10.70 -2.83 7.68
N TYR A 290 -9.85 -3.55 8.40
CA TYR A 290 -8.66 -4.17 7.83
C TYR A 290 -9.05 -5.36 6.96
N ASP A 291 -8.81 -5.25 5.65
CA ASP A 291 -9.15 -6.29 4.69
C ASP A 291 -7.88 -7.00 4.21
N TYR A 292 -7.67 -8.23 4.69
CA TYR A 292 -6.52 -9.06 4.28
C TYR A 292 -6.53 -9.37 2.78
N GLY A 293 -7.71 -9.35 2.15
CA GLY A 293 -7.87 -9.64 0.72
C GLY A 293 -7.84 -8.41 -0.18
N SER A 294 -7.53 -7.23 0.38
CA SER A 294 -7.32 -6.01 -0.41
C SER A 294 -6.28 -6.22 -1.49
N ILE A 295 -6.55 -5.69 -2.68
CA ILE A 295 -5.58 -5.72 -3.78
C ILE A 295 -4.30 -4.95 -3.44
N MET A 296 -4.38 -4.03 -2.46
CA MET A 296 -3.25 -3.24 -1.96
C MET A 296 -2.48 -3.93 -0.83
N HIS A 297 -2.83 -5.16 -0.44
CA HIS A 297 -2.16 -5.89 0.63
C HIS A 297 -1.03 -6.77 0.07
N TYR A 298 0.18 -6.64 0.62
CA TYR A 298 1.29 -7.53 0.29
C TYR A 298 0.98 -9.00 0.60
N ALA A 299 1.54 -9.90 -0.18
CA ALA A 299 1.56 -11.31 0.11
C ALA A 299 2.36 -11.63 1.39
N ALA A 300 2.07 -12.78 2.00
CA ALA A 300 3.00 -13.42 2.92
C ALA A 300 3.75 -14.54 2.22
N VAL A 301 5.07 -14.52 2.31
CA VAL A 301 5.92 -15.65 1.88
C VAL A 301 5.64 -16.83 2.81
N ILE A 302 5.06 -17.91 2.28
CA ILE A 302 4.51 -19.01 3.09
C ILE A 302 5.60 -19.79 3.85
N GLU A 303 6.74 -20.06 3.21
CA GLU A 303 7.76 -20.96 3.77
C GLU A 303 8.62 -20.34 4.89
N ASP A 304 8.58 -19.02 5.08
CA ASP A 304 9.13 -18.34 6.27
C ASP A 304 8.62 -16.89 6.36
N PRO A 305 7.37 -16.67 6.80
CA PRO A 305 6.75 -15.36 6.69
C PRO A 305 7.42 -14.33 7.59
N ALA A 306 7.82 -13.21 6.99
CA ALA A 306 8.18 -11.98 7.69
C ALA A 306 6.94 -11.21 8.18
N MET A 307 5.79 -11.45 7.57
CA MET A 307 4.50 -10.83 7.91
C MET A 307 3.45 -11.94 8.09
N ILE A 308 2.87 -12.02 9.28
CA ILE A 308 1.94 -13.09 9.67
C ILE A 308 0.63 -12.43 10.14
N PRO A 309 -0.54 -12.84 9.64
CA PRO A 309 -1.80 -12.33 10.16
C PRO A 309 -2.08 -12.94 11.53
N ASN A 310 -2.66 -12.13 12.42
CA ASN A 310 -3.03 -12.56 13.77
C ASN A 310 -4.01 -13.74 13.72
N ASP A 311 -4.94 -13.71 12.77
CA ASP A 311 -5.69 -14.90 12.36
C ASP A 311 -4.99 -15.56 11.17
N LYS A 312 -4.28 -16.67 11.45
CA LYS A 312 -3.46 -17.40 10.48
C LYS A 312 -4.24 -17.92 9.28
N LYS A 313 -5.57 -18.07 9.38
CA LYS A 313 -6.40 -18.51 8.24
C LYS A 313 -6.40 -17.50 7.09
N TYR A 314 -6.03 -16.24 7.33
CA TYR A 314 -5.86 -15.24 6.27
C TYR A 314 -4.51 -15.31 5.54
N LEU A 315 -3.60 -16.22 5.90
CA LEU A 315 -2.24 -16.25 5.34
C LEU A 315 -2.24 -16.28 3.80
N ARG A 316 -3.06 -17.13 3.19
CA ARG A 316 -3.23 -17.22 1.72
C ARG A 316 -4.23 -16.21 1.14
N THR A 317 -4.91 -15.44 1.97
CA THR A 317 -5.82 -14.37 1.53
C THR A 317 -5.05 -13.09 1.16
N MET A 318 -3.95 -12.83 1.86
CA MET A 318 -3.03 -11.71 1.61
C MET A 318 -2.29 -11.86 0.28
N GLY A 319 -2.07 -10.75 -0.43
CA GLY A 319 -1.45 -10.75 -1.76
C GLY A 319 -2.43 -10.94 -2.91
N SER A 320 -3.71 -10.64 -2.71
CA SER A 320 -4.75 -10.84 -3.72
C SER A 320 -4.54 -9.97 -4.97
N GLN A 321 -4.95 -10.51 -6.12
CA GLN A 321 -5.06 -9.78 -7.39
C GLN A 321 -6.51 -9.38 -7.74
N MET A 322 -7.43 -9.48 -6.80
CA MET A 322 -8.83 -9.09 -6.97
C MET A 322 -9.13 -7.87 -6.11
N PHE A 323 -10.00 -6.98 -6.57
CA PHE A 323 -10.58 -5.96 -5.70
C PHE A 323 -11.22 -6.62 -4.47
N SER A 324 -10.91 -6.07 -3.31
CA SER A 324 -11.79 -6.19 -2.17
C SER A 324 -12.89 -5.14 -2.25
N PHE A 325 -14.00 -5.41 -1.57
CA PHE A 325 -15.07 -4.42 -1.41
C PHE A 325 -14.57 -3.14 -0.74
N THR A 326 -13.59 -3.29 0.17
CA THR A 326 -12.93 -2.20 0.87
C THR A 326 -12.15 -1.28 -0.07
N ASP A 327 -11.45 -1.82 -1.07
CA ASP A 327 -10.70 -1.01 -2.04
C ASP A 327 -11.63 -0.06 -2.81
N LEU A 328 -12.80 -0.57 -3.22
CA LEU A 328 -13.82 0.21 -3.92
C LEU A 328 -14.47 1.25 -3.00
N TRP A 329 -14.76 0.89 -1.75
CA TRP A 329 -15.28 1.83 -0.75
C TRP A 329 -14.32 3.01 -0.55
N LEU A 330 -13.04 2.72 -0.33
CA LEU A 330 -12.01 3.74 -0.05
C LEU A 330 -11.89 4.75 -1.19
N ILE A 331 -11.83 4.30 -2.45
CA ILE A 331 -11.75 5.21 -3.60
C ILE A 331 -13.05 5.98 -3.80
N ASN A 332 -14.21 5.34 -3.66
CA ASN A 332 -15.49 6.04 -3.83
C ASN A 332 -15.73 7.11 -2.76
N GLU A 333 -15.32 6.85 -1.51
CA GLU A 333 -15.35 7.86 -0.44
C GLU A 333 -14.31 8.96 -0.68
N PHE A 334 -13.06 8.58 -1.01
CA PHE A 334 -11.98 9.55 -1.22
C PHE A 334 -12.30 10.54 -2.34
N TYR A 335 -12.90 10.09 -3.45
CA TYR A 335 -13.27 10.96 -4.58
C TYR A 335 -14.70 11.52 -4.48
N GLY A 336 -15.39 11.34 -3.35
CA GLY A 336 -16.74 11.87 -3.15
C GLY A 336 -17.77 11.29 -4.14
N CYS A 337 -17.55 10.08 -4.65
CA CYS A 337 -18.42 9.45 -5.65
C CYS A 337 -19.85 9.27 -5.12
N HIS A 338 -20.02 8.95 -3.83
CA HIS A 338 -21.33 8.82 -3.20
C HIS A 338 -22.03 10.18 -2.98
N GLU A 339 -21.30 11.29 -2.90
CA GLU A 339 -21.92 12.62 -2.77
C GLU A 339 -22.72 12.99 -4.01
N LYS A 340 -22.25 12.55 -5.19
CA LYS A 340 -22.99 12.67 -6.45
C LYS A 340 -24.32 11.90 -6.40
N CYS A 341 -24.35 10.76 -5.69
CA CYS A 341 -25.56 9.97 -5.49
C CYS A 341 -26.52 10.58 -4.44
N LYS A 342 -26.02 11.34 -3.46
CA LYS A 342 -26.85 11.98 -2.41
C LYS A 342 -27.77 13.09 -2.94
N GLN A 343 -27.43 13.67 -4.09
CA GLN A 343 -28.19 14.78 -4.69
C GLN A 343 -29.42 14.31 -5.50
N GLY A 344 -29.66 13.00 -5.59
CA GLY A 344 -30.78 12.41 -6.34
C GLY A 344 -31.37 11.17 -5.67
N PRO A 345 -32.38 10.53 -6.30
CA PRO A 345 -32.87 9.23 -5.83
C PRO A 345 -31.72 8.22 -5.89
N HIS A 346 -31.53 7.46 -4.81
CA HIS A 346 -30.57 6.37 -4.77
C HIS A 346 -31.26 5.09 -4.30
N LEU A 347 -30.74 3.96 -4.75
CA LEU A 347 -31.24 2.65 -4.38
C LEU A 347 -30.75 2.31 -2.96
N GLU A 348 -31.64 1.83 -2.10
CA GLU A 348 -31.24 1.28 -0.80
C GLU A 348 -30.53 -0.06 -1.00
N CYS A 349 -29.35 -0.20 -0.38
CA CYS A 349 -28.47 -1.35 -0.49
C CYS A 349 -28.46 -2.15 0.81
N ASP A 350 -28.47 -3.47 0.69
CA ASP A 350 -28.45 -4.40 1.81
C ASP A 350 -27.09 -5.09 1.95
N ASN A 351 -26.94 -5.88 3.03
CA ASN A 351 -25.74 -6.67 3.33
C ASN A 351 -24.44 -5.86 3.32
N GLY A 352 -24.52 -4.57 3.66
CA GLY A 352 -23.39 -3.64 3.68
C GLY A 352 -22.96 -3.11 2.31
N GLY A 353 -23.75 -3.34 1.25
CA GLY A 353 -23.54 -2.71 -0.06
C GLY A 353 -23.72 -1.19 -0.03
N PHE A 354 -23.24 -0.51 -1.06
CA PHE A 354 -23.39 0.94 -1.25
C PHE A 354 -23.84 1.28 -2.68
N PRO A 355 -24.51 2.43 -2.91
CA PRO A 355 -24.99 2.80 -4.25
C PRO A 355 -23.85 2.86 -5.26
N HIS A 356 -24.04 2.25 -6.44
CA HIS A 356 -23.00 2.22 -7.46
C HIS A 356 -22.68 3.64 -7.96
N ALA A 357 -21.40 4.00 -8.02
CA ALA A 357 -20.91 5.36 -8.26
C ALA A 357 -21.40 6.02 -9.57
N ARG A 358 -21.71 5.21 -10.58
CA ARG A 358 -22.23 5.67 -11.89
C ARG A 358 -23.70 5.35 -12.12
N LYS A 359 -24.34 4.61 -11.21
CA LYS A 359 -25.68 4.00 -11.38
C LYS A 359 -26.47 4.04 -10.07
N CYS A 360 -26.39 5.16 -9.37
CA CYS A 360 -26.84 5.36 -7.98
C CYS A 360 -28.27 4.86 -7.69
N ASN A 361 -29.18 4.97 -8.66
CA ASN A 361 -30.60 4.63 -8.57
C ASN A 361 -30.96 3.24 -9.15
N GLU A 362 -30.00 2.55 -9.78
CA GLU A 362 -30.26 1.32 -10.53
C GLU A 362 -29.67 0.08 -9.87
N GLU A 363 -28.47 0.20 -9.31
CA GLU A 363 -27.78 -0.92 -8.65
C GLU A 363 -26.78 -0.46 -7.58
N CYS A 364 -26.46 -1.40 -6.69
CA CYS A 364 -25.48 -1.26 -5.62
C CYS A 364 -24.19 -1.99 -5.99
N THR A 365 -23.06 -1.47 -5.51
CA THR A 365 -21.83 -2.26 -5.39
C THR A 365 -21.98 -3.16 -4.18
N CYS A 366 -21.78 -4.47 -4.37
CA CYS A 366 -22.05 -5.49 -3.36
C CYS A 366 -20.77 -6.14 -2.82
N PRO A 367 -20.71 -6.49 -1.53
CA PRO A 367 -19.65 -7.35 -1.02
C PRO A 367 -19.58 -8.70 -1.74
N SER A 368 -18.39 -9.31 -1.77
CA SER A 368 -18.19 -10.63 -2.38
C SER A 368 -19.19 -11.64 -1.83
N GLY A 369 -19.85 -12.39 -2.73
CA GLY A 369 -20.87 -13.36 -2.36
C GLY A 369 -22.30 -12.82 -2.30
N TYR A 370 -22.51 -11.51 -2.43
CA TYR A 370 -23.84 -10.88 -2.49
C TYR A 370 -24.04 -10.19 -3.84
N GLY A 371 -25.28 -10.11 -4.31
CA GLY A 371 -25.60 -9.59 -5.62
C GLY A 371 -27.06 -9.21 -5.82
N GLY A 372 -27.42 -9.00 -7.08
CA GLY A 372 -28.63 -8.30 -7.48
C GLY A 372 -28.55 -6.80 -7.22
N LYS A 373 -29.54 -6.05 -7.71
CA LYS A 373 -29.53 -4.58 -7.66
C LYS A 373 -29.32 -4.02 -6.25
N GLN A 374 -29.85 -4.68 -5.21
CA GLN A 374 -29.77 -4.25 -3.81
C GLN A 374 -28.82 -5.08 -2.94
N CYS A 375 -28.01 -5.97 -3.52
CA CYS A 375 -27.16 -6.90 -2.76
C CYS A 375 -27.93 -7.90 -1.86
N LYS A 376 -29.21 -8.17 -2.15
CA LYS A 376 -30.08 -9.05 -1.35
C LYS A 376 -30.06 -10.52 -1.75
N ILE A 377 -29.54 -10.84 -2.94
CA ILE A 377 -29.62 -12.17 -3.52
C ILE A 377 -28.23 -12.74 -3.78
N ARG A 378 -28.15 -14.05 -3.97
CA ARG A 378 -26.94 -14.72 -4.45
C ARG A 378 -26.67 -14.24 -5.88
N PRO A 379 -25.42 -13.93 -6.25
CA PRO A 379 -25.09 -13.62 -7.64
C PRO A 379 -25.50 -14.76 -8.60
N GLU A 380 -26.01 -14.40 -9.79
CA GLU A 380 -26.73 -15.32 -10.68
C GLU A 380 -25.84 -16.23 -11.57
N GLN A 381 -24.51 -16.03 -11.60
CA GLN A 381 -23.61 -16.66 -12.59
C GLN A 381 -23.66 -18.19 -12.59
N CYS A 382 -23.25 -18.82 -11.48
CA CYS A 382 -23.29 -20.27 -11.24
C CYS A 382 -23.21 -20.55 -9.74
N GLY A 383 -23.38 -21.81 -9.34
CA GLY A 383 -23.57 -22.24 -7.96
C GLY A 383 -25.04 -22.21 -7.53
N ASP A 384 -25.31 -22.51 -6.25
CA ASP A 384 -26.67 -22.69 -5.75
C ASP A 384 -26.83 -22.33 -4.25
N GLU A 385 -28.07 -22.36 -3.76
CA GLU A 385 -28.37 -22.24 -2.33
C GLU A 385 -28.58 -23.62 -1.71
N ARG A 386 -28.00 -23.84 -0.52
CA ARG A 386 -28.09 -25.09 0.22
C ARG A 386 -28.56 -24.82 1.64
N ASN A 387 -29.47 -25.66 2.13
CA ASN A 387 -29.86 -25.65 3.54
C ASN A 387 -29.01 -26.67 4.30
N ALA A 388 -28.27 -26.19 5.29
CA ALA A 388 -27.53 -27.01 6.22
C ALA A 388 -28.47 -27.78 7.16
N THR A 389 -28.01 -28.95 7.59
CA THR A 389 -28.58 -29.77 8.66
C THR A 389 -27.60 -29.86 9.83
N ASP A 390 -28.00 -30.49 10.93
CA ASP A 390 -27.13 -30.81 12.06
C ASP A 390 -26.11 -31.92 11.74
N LYS A 391 -26.26 -32.58 10.58
CA LYS A 391 -25.34 -33.59 10.05
C LYS A 391 -24.46 -33.00 8.97
N TRP A 392 -23.24 -33.52 8.87
CA TRP A 392 -22.31 -33.15 7.80
C TRP A 392 -22.87 -33.50 6.42
N GLN A 393 -22.92 -32.50 5.55
CA GLN A 393 -23.28 -32.60 4.14
C GLN A 393 -22.08 -32.18 3.29
N TYR A 394 -22.06 -32.61 2.03
CA TYR A 394 -21.02 -32.26 1.08
C TYR A 394 -21.48 -31.17 0.11
N LEU A 395 -20.56 -30.30 -0.27
CA LEU A 395 -20.64 -29.41 -1.41
C LEU A 395 -19.46 -29.71 -2.32
N ASP A 396 -19.74 -30.25 -3.51
CA ASP A 396 -18.76 -30.45 -4.56
C ASP A 396 -18.73 -29.20 -5.46
N ILE A 397 -17.55 -28.65 -5.67
CA ILE A 397 -17.28 -27.45 -6.47
C ILE A 397 -16.38 -27.86 -7.62
N ASP A 398 -16.81 -27.55 -8.84
CA ASP A 398 -16.04 -27.68 -10.07
C ASP A 398 -16.23 -26.39 -10.85
N ILE A 399 -15.14 -25.67 -11.11
CA ILE A 399 -15.16 -24.44 -11.89
C ILE A 399 -14.03 -24.42 -12.91
N LYS A 400 -14.41 -24.20 -14.15
CA LYS A 400 -13.50 -24.01 -15.28
C LYS A 400 -13.66 -22.62 -15.86
N ASN A 401 -12.54 -21.99 -16.21
CA ASN A 401 -12.58 -20.72 -16.93
C ASN A 401 -12.70 -20.94 -18.45
N SER A 402 -13.89 -20.72 -18.98
CA SER A 402 -14.18 -20.78 -20.42
C SER A 402 -14.15 -19.40 -21.10
N ILE A 403 -13.99 -18.32 -20.34
CA ILE A 403 -14.07 -16.93 -20.82
C ILE A 403 -12.68 -16.43 -21.27
N GLY A 404 -11.61 -17.13 -20.87
CA GLY A 404 -10.22 -16.79 -21.16
C GLY A 404 -9.47 -16.37 -19.89
N SER A 405 -8.13 -16.47 -19.88
CA SER A 405 -7.32 -16.27 -18.67
C SER A 405 -7.20 -14.82 -18.18
N GLU A 406 -7.89 -13.89 -18.83
CA GLU A 406 -7.83 -12.46 -18.49
C GLU A 406 -8.81 -12.11 -17.36
N GLU A 407 -9.96 -12.79 -17.28
CA GLU A 407 -10.98 -12.61 -16.24
C GLU A 407 -11.13 -13.88 -15.40
N TYR A 408 -11.66 -13.74 -14.19
CA TYR A 408 -12.01 -14.89 -13.34
C TYR A 408 -13.40 -15.39 -13.68
N ALA A 409 -13.53 -16.68 -13.96
CA ALA A 409 -14.82 -17.35 -13.78
C ALA A 409 -15.13 -17.41 -12.28
N LYS A 410 -16.38 -17.14 -11.87
CA LYS A 410 -16.82 -17.19 -10.47
C LYS A 410 -18.15 -17.91 -10.32
N CYS A 411 -18.25 -18.83 -9.37
CA CYS A 411 -19.49 -19.43 -8.90
C CYS A 411 -19.73 -19.08 -7.44
N TYR A 412 -20.99 -18.88 -7.09
CA TYR A 412 -21.42 -18.39 -5.79
C TYR A 412 -22.38 -19.38 -5.16
N TYR A 413 -22.10 -19.79 -3.93
CA TYR A 413 -22.94 -20.70 -3.17
C TYR A 413 -23.36 -20.04 -1.86
N TRP A 414 -24.61 -20.22 -1.46
CA TRP A 414 -25.09 -19.77 -0.15
C TRP A 414 -25.47 -20.98 0.70
N ILE A 415 -24.75 -21.19 1.79
CA ILE A 415 -25.16 -22.15 2.82
C ILE A 415 -26.00 -21.42 3.84
N ARG A 416 -27.26 -21.85 4.02
CA ARG A 416 -28.22 -21.28 4.97
C ARG A 416 -28.51 -22.27 6.08
N SER A 417 -28.83 -21.74 7.24
CA SER A 417 -29.27 -22.51 8.41
C SER A 417 -30.38 -21.74 9.15
N PRO A 418 -31.15 -22.40 10.04
CA PRO A 418 -32.18 -21.72 10.81
C PRO A 418 -31.62 -20.57 11.67
N PRO A 419 -32.39 -19.49 11.93
CA PRO A 419 -32.00 -18.46 12.87
C PRO A 419 -31.63 -19.02 14.26
N GLY A 420 -30.61 -18.46 14.92
CA GLY A 420 -30.09 -18.96 16.19
C GLY A 420 -29.08 -20.11 16.06
N THR A 421 -28.73 -20.50 14.84
CA THR A 421 -27.64 -21.44 14.56
C THR A 421 -26.46 -20.76 13.87
N VAL A 422 -25.32 -21.43 13.85
CA VAL A 422 -24.13 -21.06 13.09
C VAL A 422 -23.68 -22.25 12.25
N ILE A 423 -23.00 -21.97 11.15
CA ILE A 423 -22.57 -22.96 10.17
C ILE A 423 -21.09 -23.27 10.38
N GLU A 424 -20.77 -24.56 10.42
CA GLU A 424 -19.42 -25.08 10.41
C GLU A 424 -19.09 -25.56 8.99
N VAL A 425 -17.91 -25.19 8.48
CA VAL A 425 -17.41 -25.58 7.15
C VAL A 425 -15.98 -26.08 7.30
N LYS A 426 -15.61 -27.13 6.59
CA LYS A 426 -14.21 -27.57 6.46
C LYS A 426 -13.92 -28.10 5.06
N ILE A 427 -12.65 -28.08 4.68
CA ILE A 427 -12.19 -28.52 3.35
C ILE A 427 -11.88 -30.01 3.43
N ALA A 428 -12.57 -30.81 2.62
CA ALA A 428 -12.37 -32.26 2.55
C ALA A 428 -11.45 -32.68 1.41
N GLN A 429 -11.42 -31.91 0.31
CA GLN A 429 -10.52 -32.14 -0.81
C GLN A 429 -10.35 -30.84 -1.61
N MET A 430 -9.19 -30.60 -2.23
CA MET A 430 -8.97 -29.47 -3.11
C MET A 430 -7.92 -29.75 -4.19
N SER A 431 -8.00 -29.03 -5.30
CA SER A 431 -6.96 -29.06 -6.33
C SER A 431 -5.79 -28.15 -5.96
N GLU A 432 -4.58 -28.57 -6.30
CA GLU A 432 -3.35 -27.80 -6.06
C GLU A 432 -3.18 -26.64 -7.06
N PHE A 433 -3.45 -25.41 -6.59
CA PHE A 433 -3.26 -24.15 -7.31
C PHE A 433 -2.50 -23.11 -6.47
N SER A 434 -1.70 -23.57 -5.50
CA SER A 434 -0.95 -22.76 -4.54
C SER A 434 -0.26 -21.58 -5.23
N ALA A 435 -0.63 -20.41 -4.75
CA ALA A 435 -0.06 -19.13 -5.06
C ALA A 435 -0.37 -18.19 -3.90
N GLU A 436 0.51 -17.24 -3.66
CA GLU A 436 0.23 -16.13 -2.74
C GLU A 436 -1.07 -15.41 -3.15
N GLY A 437 -1.91 -15.05 -2.19
CA GLY A 437 -3.22 -14.44 -2.43
C GLY A 437 -4.24 -15.35 -3.13
N CYS A 438 -3.91 -16.62 -3.36
CA CYS A 438 -4.68 -17.58 -4.15
C CYS A 438 -5.13 -17.04 -5.52
N TRP A 439 -4.32 -16.23 -6.19
CA TRP A 439 -4.76 -15.49 -7.39
C TRP A 439 -5.06 -16.38 -8.62
N LYS A 440 -4.63 -17.64 -8.66
CA LYS A 440 -4.85 -18.51 -9.84
C LYS A 440 -6.27 -19.08 -9.87
N ALA A 441 -6.67 -19.70 -8.76
CA ALA A 441 -7.97 -20.30 -8.53
C ALA A 441 -8.11 -20.58 -7.03
N GLY A 442 -9.33 -20.74 -6.54
CA GLY A 442 -9.55 -21.05 -5.14
C GLY A 442 -11.01 -20.95 -4.70
N VAL A 443 -11.21 -21.14 -3.41
CA VAL A 443 -12.47 -20.83 -2.72
C VAL A 443 -12.26 -19.72 -1.70
N GLU A 444 -13.19 -18.77 -1.65
CA GLU A 444 -13.34 -17.81 -0.56
C GLU A 444 -14.53 -18.22 0.30
N ILE A 445 -14.33 -18.41 1.60
CA ILE A 445 -15.36 -18.85 2.55
C ILE A 445 -15.61 -17.75 3.59
N LYS A 446 -16.79 -17.12 3.54
CA LYS A 446 -17.12 -15.95 4.37
C LYS A 446 -17.78 -16.33 5.69
N THR A 447 -17.00 -16.85 6.62
CA THR A 447 -17.44 -17.17 8.01
C THR A 447 -17.17 -16.03 9.01
N ASN A 448 -16.49 -14.97 8.57
CA ASN A 448 -16.20 -13.76 9.31
C ASN A 448 -17.47 -12.99 9.73
N LYS A 449 -17.39 -12.26 10.84
CA LYS A 449 -18.51 -11.47 11.37
C LYS A 449 -18.93 -10.33 10.44
N ASP A 450 -17.97 -9.59 9.93
CA ASP A 450 -18.21 -8.49 8.99
C ASP A 450 -18.18 -9.02 7.57
N GLN A 451 -19.36 -9.22 6.98
CA GLN A 451 -19.52 -9.80 5.66
C GLN A 451 -19.10 -8.86 4.52
N THR A 452 -18.78 -7.60 4.83
CA THR A 452 -18.22 -6.66 3.82
C THR A 452 -16.76 -6.99 3.49
N LEU A 453 -16.02 -7.63 4.39
CA LEU A 453 -14.61 -7.98 4.22
C LEU A 453 -14.41 -9.30 3.48
N THR A 454 -13.26 -9.43 2.82
CA THR A 454 -12.84 -10.68 2.18
C THR A 454 -12.85 -11.85 3.18
N GLY A 455 -13.43 -12.98 2.79
CA GLY A 455 -13.40 -14.21 3.60
C GLY A 455 -12.03 -14.90 3.55
N TYR A 456 -11.93 -16.05 4.22
CA TYR A 456 -10.72 -16.88 4.13
C TYR A 456 -10.60 -17.50 2.75
N ARG A 457 -9.42 -17.44 2.14
CA ARG A 457 -9.13 -18.02 0.83
C ARG A 457 -8.22 -19.22 0.92
N PHE A 458 -8.56 -20.25 0.17
CA PHE A 458 -7.85 -21.51 0.09
C PHE A 458 -7.72 -21.97 -1.37
N CYS A 459 -6.59 -22.59 -1.69
CA CYS A 459 -6.24 -22.96 -3.07
C CYS A 459 -5.18 -24.05 -3.19
N SER A 460 -4.78 -24.70 -2.10
CA SER A 460 -3.74 -25.73 -2.08
C SER A 460 -4.25 -27.00 -1.40
N GLU A 461 -3.66 -28.15 -1.74
CA GLU A 461 -3.90 -29.42 -1.05
C GLU A 461 -3.47 -29.34 0.43
N ASP A 462 -2.51 -28.48 0.77
CA ASP A 462 -2.11 -28.20 2.15
C ASP A 462 -3.24 -27.59 3.00
N ASP A 463 -4.30 -27.08 2.36
CA ASP A 463 -5.47 -26.53 3.02
C ASP A 463 -6.56 -27.62 3.26
N GLU A 464 -6.33 -28.87 2.85
CA GLU A 464 -7.17 -30.01 3.20
C GLU A 464 -7.10 -30.33 4.69
N GLU A 465 -8.18 -30.87 5.25
CA GLU A 465 -8.30 -31.15 6.69
C GLU A 465 -8.05 -29.93 7.59
N THR A 466 -8.19 -28.72 7.03
CA THR A 466 -8.14 -27.46 7.77
C THR A 466 -9.09 -27.46 8.96
N GLU A 467 -8.72 -26.69 9.99
CA GLU A 467 -9.56 -26.44 11.15
C GLU A 467 -10.98 -26.04 10.73
N ILE A 468 -11.97 -26.51 11.49
CA ILE A 468 -13.39 -26.21 11.23
C ILE A 468 -13.60 -24.70 11.27
N LEU A 469 -13.99 -24.12 10.13
CA LEU A 469 -14.39 -22.73 10.02
C LEU A 469 -15.80 -22.57 10.55
N ARG A 470 -15.96 -21.77 11.60
CA ARG A 470 -17.25 -21.48 12.19
C ARG A 470 -17.72 -20.08 11.84
N SER A 471 -18.94 -19.99 11.33
CA SER A 471 -19.57 -18.71 10.98
C SER A 471 -20.04 -17.92 12.21
N HIS A 472 -20.23 -16.63 12.01
CA HIS A 472 -20.85 -15.71 12.97
C HIS A 472 -22.34 -15.43 12.67
N SER A 473 -22.89 -16.11 11.66
CA SER A 473 -24.25 -15.92 11.16
C SER A 473 -24.81 -17.24 10.64
N HIS A 474 -26.12 -17.27 10.37
CA HIS A 474 -26.81 -18.43 9.81
C HIS A 474 -26.76 -18.47 8.26
N LEU A 475 -25.88 -17.67 7.64
CA LEU A 475 -25.63 -17.61 6.19
C LEU A 475 -24.12 -17.56 5.93
N VAL A 476 -23.60 -18.49 5.14
CA VAL A 476 -22.19 -18.50 4.68
C VAL A 476 -22.16 -18.43 3.16
N PRO A 477 -21.77 -17.29 2.58
CA PRO A 477 -21.39 -17.22 1.18
C PRO A 477 -20.05 -17.93 0.94
N ILE A 478 -20.02 -18.74 -0.12
CA ILE A 478 -18.82 -19.40 -0.63
C ILE A 478 -18.66 -18.97 -2.07
N ILE A 479 -17.47 -18.45 -2.42
CA ILE A 479 -17.15 -17.97 -3.75
C ILE A 479 -16.04 -18.84 -4.31
N ALA A 480 -16.36 -19.66 -5.29
CA ALA A 480 -15.36 -20.39 -6.07
C ALA A 480 -14.93 -19.52 -7.25
N TYR A 481 -13.65 -19.44 -7.52
CA TYR A 481 -13.13 -18.63 -8.62
C TYR A 481 -11.96 -19.33 -9.30
N ASN A 482 -11.83 -19.10 -10.61
CA ASN A 482 -10.76 -19.69 -11.40
C ASN A 482 -10.39 -18.77 -12.58
N LYS A 483 -9.11 -18.43 -12.66
CA LYS A 483 -8.53 -17.66 -13.76
C LYS A 483 -7.87 -18.57 -14.80
N LYS A 484 -7.51 -19.81 -14.44
CA LYS A 484 -6.79 -20.74 -15.31
C LYS A 484 -7.75 -21.61 -16.14
N PHE A 485 -7.24 -22.11 -17.27
CA PHE A 485 -7.99 -22.99 -18.17
C PHE A 485 -8.25 -24.39 -17.60
N PHE A 486 -7.38 -24.83 -16.68
CA PHE A 486 -7.57 -26.07 -15.94
C PHE A 486 -8.70 -25.90 -14.94
N THR A 487 -9.50 -26.95 -14.78
CA THR A 487 -10.57 -26.98 -13.79
C THR A 487 -9.99 -26.91 -12.38
N PHE A 488 -10.58 -26.05 -11.55
CA PHE A 488 -10.36 -26.05 -10.11
C PHE A 488 -11.49 -26.84 -9.45
N MET A 489 -11.14 -27.83 -8.65
CA MET A 489 -12.08 -28.66 -7.89
C MET A 489 -11.85 -28.47 -6.39
N ALA A 490 -12.94 -28.39 -5.63
CA ALA A 490 -12.92 -28.43 -4.18
C ALA A 490 -14.13 -29.20 -3.66
N LYS A 491 -13.94 -29.92 -2.56
CA LYS A 491 -15.00 -30.60 -1.82
C LYS A 491 -15.04 -30.07 -0.41
N LEU A 492 -16.16 -29.45 -0.06
CA LEU A 492 -16.38 -28.88 1.27
C LEU A 492 -17.37 -29.75 2.04
N GLN A 493 -17.17 -29.83 3.35
CA GLN A 493 -18.18 -30.36 4.28
C GLN A 493 -18.79 -29.21 5.06
N TYR A 494 -20.11 -29.21 5.23
CA TYR A 494 -20.82 -28.21 6.03
C TYR A 494 -21.93 -28.83 6.89
N ARG A 495 -22.24 -28.17 8.01
CA ARG A 495 -23.39 -28.44 8.88
C ARG A 495 -23.75 -27.19 9.68
N PHE A 496 -24.89 -27.16 10.36
CA PHE A 496 -25.16 -26.16 11.39
C PHE A 496 -25.04 -26.73 12.80
N VAL A 497 -24.78 -25.86 13.76
CA VAL A 497 -24.79 -26.13 15.21
C VAL A 497 -25.49 -24.99 15.95
N ASP A 498 -26.02 -25.27 17.14
CA ASP A 498 -26.67 -24.24 17.97
C ASP A 498 -25.67 -23.13 18.36
N ALA A 499 -26.05 -21.87 18.20
CA ALA A 499 -25.18 -20.75 18.55
C ALA A 499 -24.97 -20.62 20.08
N ALA A 500 -25.98 -20.96 20.88
CA ALA A 500 -26.00 -20.76 22.32
C ALA A 500 -25.19 -21.79 23.13
N LYS A 501 -24.89 -22.97 22.59
CA LYS A 501 -24.28 -24.08 23.34
C LYS A 501 -22.79 -23.87 23.70
N GLN A 502 -22.19 -22.71 23.44
CA GLN A 502 -20.74 -22.55 23.48
C GLN A 502 -20.18 -21.22 24.00
N THR A 503 -20.91 -20.44 24.80
CA THR A 503 -20.29 -19.39 25.66
C THR A 503 -19.70 -19.98 26.96
N GLY A 504 -19.21 -21.22 26.90
CA GLY A 504 -18.74 -21.98 28.06
C GLY A 504 -17.28 -22.39 27.92
N VAL A 505 -16.38 -21.42 27.71
CA VAL A 505 -14.97 -21.45 28.13
C VAL A 505 -14.57 -20.04 28.52
#